data_AF-A0A8T5N2Y7-F1
#
_entry.id   AF-A0A8T5N2Y7-F1
#
_cell.length_a   1.000
_cell.length_b   1.000
_cell.length_c   1.000
_cell.angle_alpha   90.00
_cell.angle_beta   90.00
_cell.angle_gamma   90.00
#
_symmetry.space_group_name_H-M   'P 1'
#
loop_
_entity.id
_entity.type
_entity.pdbx_description
1 polymer ?
#
loop_
_entity_poly.entity_id
_entity_poly.type
_entity_poly.pdbx_seq_one_letter_code
_entity_poly.pdbx_strand_id
1 'polypeptide(L)'
;MAQSNLSELRAKESEFTAISQDIKGGSSAALCSVCKGSRLLCGKDRCPVVTRYHAHLKASTKFSENMAGSSPPSVFVGRAGYPKVYIGPMVPPIMGDTEIMDMPEMWVGKSIDDILGYRMNLVRGMHAVNVHNVENGGRIVDETRELAMGYGTADMEAVFYRRPSGRMTFDDNTQPFGPSAPLKSFDINSLKIDHRIDKAYSDTDLRAAEAVIGLYGNGTMLSRLQRSFSV
;
A
#
# COMPACT_ATOMS: atom_id res chain seq x y z
N MET A 1 -9.60 19.82 -30.06
CA MET A 1 -8.39 19.19 -29.48
C MET A 1 -8.67 18.27 -28.28
N ALA A 2 -9.71 18.50 -27.45
CA ALA A 2 -10.01 17.61 -26.31
C ALA A 2 -10.63 16.25 -26.69
N GLN A 3 -11.41 16.19 -27.78
CA GLN A 3 -12.09 14.95 -28.21
C GLN A 3 -11.14 13.89 -28.79
N SER A 4 -10.03 14.30 -29.42
CA SER A 4 -9.04 13.38 -30.01
C SER A 4 -8.24 12.61 -28.95
N ASN A 5 -7.96 13.25 -27.80
CA ASN A 5 -7.30 12.59 -26.66
C ASN A 5 -8.21 11.55 -25.97
N LEU A 6 -9.53 11.78 -25.97
CA LEU A 6 -10.47 10.85 -25.34
C LEU A 6 -10.64 9.56 -26.16
N SER A 7 -10.59 9.66 -27.49
CA SER A 7 -10.58 8.50 -28.38
C SER A 7 -9.28 7.69 -28.28
N GLU A 8 -8.13 8.36 -28.12
CA GLU A 8 -6.84 7.68 -27.91
C GLU A 8 -6.77 6.97 -26.55
N LEU A 9 -7.32 7.57 -25.50
CA LEU A 9 -7.42 6.92 -24.18
C LEU A 9 -8.33 5.69 -24.22
N ARG A 10 -9.49 5.78 -24.90
CA ARG A 10 -10.39 4.62 -25.09
C ARG A 10 -9.75 3.52 -25.94
N ALA A 11 -8.94 3.88 -26.93
CA ALA A 11 -8.19 2.91 -27.73
C ALA A 11 -7.17 2.16 -26.86
N LYS A 12 -6.40 2.87 -26.02
CA LYS A 12 -5.48 2.26 -25.05
C LYS A 12 -6.20 1.40 -24.01
N GLU A 13 -7.39 1.80 -23.58
CA GLU A 13 -8.24 1.04 -22.66
C GLU A 13 -8.71 -0.27 -23.30
N SER A 14 -9.09 -0.23 -24.58
CA SER A 14 -9.47 -1.42 -25.35
C SER A 14 -8.28 -2.36 -25.60
N GLU A 15 -7.09 -1.81 -25.83
CA GLU A 15 -5.84 -2.56 -26.03
C GLU A 15 -5.40 -3.23 -24.72
N PHE A 16 -5.51 -2.53 -23.59
CA PHE A 16 -5.27 -3.08 -22.25
C PHE A 16 -6.29 -4.18 -21.90
N THR A 17 -7.56 -4.01 -22.29
CA THR A 17 -8.60 -5.00 -22.08
C THR A 17 -8.35 -6.27 -22.92
N ALA A 18 -7.91 -6.12 -24.17
CA ALA A 18 -7.53 -7.25 -25.02
C ALA A 18 -6.31 -8.02 -24.46
N ILE A 19 -5.29 -7.29 -24.00
CA ILE A 19 -4.11 -7.88 -23.32
C ILE A 19 -4.52 -8.64 -22.06
N SER A 20 -5.49 -8.10 -21.31
CA SER A 20 -6.00 -8.76 -20.09
C SER A 20 -6.78 -10.05 -20.37
N GLN A 21 -7.44 -10.14 -21.53
CA GLN A 21 -8.20 -11.32 -21.97
C GLN A 21 -7.30 -12.45 -22.49
N ASP A 22 -6.12 -12.12 -23.03
CA ASP A 22 -5.13 -13.10 -23.48
C ASP A 22 -4.32 -13.73 -22.33
N ILE A 23 -4.38 -13.14 -21.13
CA ILE A 23 -3.92 -13.82 -19.90
C ILE A 23 -4.95 -14.89 -19.55
N LYS A 24 -4.86 -16.05 -20.22
CA LYS A 24 -5.58 -17.28 -19.88
C LYS A 24 -5.17 -17.79 -18.50
N GLY A 25 -5.58 -17.11 -17.44
CA GLY A 25 -5.55 -17.58 -16.05
C GLY A 25 -6.65 -18.61 -15.80
N GLY A 26 -6.67 -19.69 -16.58
CA GLY A 26 -7.61 -20.79 -16.39
C GLY A 26 -7.25 -21.66 -15.19
N SER A 27 -8.14 -21.72 -14.19
CA SER A 27 -8.15 -22.67 -13.06
C SER A 27 -6.80 -22.83 -12.31
N SER A 28 -6.30 -21.75 -11.71
CA SER A 28 -5.03 -21.77 -10.98
C SER A 28 -5.03 -22.73 -9.78
N ALA A 29 -6.17 -22.99 -9.14
CA ALA A 29 -6.23 -23.80 -7.92
C ALA A 29 -5.92 -25.30 -8.15
N ALA A 30 -6.49 -25.91 -9.19
CA ALA A 30 -6.30 -27.33 -9.49
C ALA A 30 -4.87 -27.63 -10.02
N LEU A 31 -4.31 -26.71 -10.80
CA LEU A 31 -2.93 -26.80 -11.27
C LEU A 31 -1.92 -26.56 -10.14
N CYS A 32 -2.17 -25.59 -9.25
CA CYS A 32 -1.29 -25.31 -8.12
C CYS A 32 -1.26 -26.44 -7.09
N SER A 33 -2.39 -27.12 -6.84
CA SER A 33 -2.43 -28.26 -5.91
C SER A 33 -1.61 -29.47 -6.39
N VAL A 34 -1.53 -29.68 -7.71
CA VAL A 34 -0.67 -30.69 -8.35
C VAL A 34 0.78 -30.22 -8.44
N CYS A 35 0.98 -28.95 -8.80
CA CYS A 35 2.30 -28.34 -8.98
C CYS A 35 3.08 -28.24 -7.65
N LYS A 36 2.39 -27.94 -6.54
CA LYS A 36 2.93 -27.72 -5.18
C LYS A 36 4.14 -26.77 -5.15
N GLY A 37 4.21 -25.86 -6.12
CA GLY A 37 5.28 -24.88 -6.27
C GLY A 37 6.62 -25.39 -6.79
N SER A 38 6.78 -26.69 -7.09
CA SER A 38 8.05 -27.26 -7.56
C SER A 38 8.09 -27.54 -9.06
N ARG A 39 6.93 -27.78 -9.70
CA ARG A 39 6.85 -28.21 -11.10
C ARG A 39 6.60 -27.09 -12.12
N LEU A 40 6.33 -25.87 -11.63
CA LEU A 40 6.06 -24.67 -12.43
C LEU A 40 5.05 -24.90 -13.57
N LEU A 41 4.01 -25.72 -13.32
CA LEU A 41 2.99 -26.07 -14.33
C LEU A 41 2.18 -24.87 -14.87
N CYS A 42 2.26 -23.72 -14.20
CA CYS A 42 1.66 -22.46 -14.64
C CYS A 42 2.53 -21.70 -15.66
N GLY A 43 3.68 -22.24 -16.07
CA GLY A 43 4.58 -21.62 -17.06
C GLY A 43 5.36 -20.41 -16.55
N LYS A 44 5.29 -20.10 -15.26
CA LYS A 44 6.05 -19.00 -14.64
C LYS A 44 7.44 -19.50 -14.25
N ASP A 45 8.45 -18.65 -14.40
CA ASP A 45 9.85 -18.96 -14.00
C ASP A 45 9.99 -19.31 -12.52
N ARG A 46 9.10 -18.78 -11.68
CA ARG A 46 9.04 -19.05 -10.24
C ARG A 46 7.60 -19.14 -9.76
N CYS A 47 7.37 -19.97 -8.74
CA CYS A 47 6.04 -20.09 -8.13
C CYS A 47 5.74 -18.87 -7.24
N PRO A 48 4.70 -18.06 -7.55
CA PRO A 48 4.39 -16.86 -6.77
C PRO A 48 4.09 -17.15 -5.29
N VAL A 49 3.47 -18.29 -5.00
CA VAL A 49 3.15 -18.77 -3.64
C VAL A 49 4.43 -18.96 -2.83
N VAL A 50 5.41 -19.66 -3.40
CA VAL A 50 6.69 -19.97 -2.75
C VAL A 50 7.54 -18.71 -2.61
N THR A 51 7.61 -17.87 -3.64
CA THR A 51 8.38 -16.61 -3.57
C THR A 51 7.83 -15.68 -2.49
N ARG A 52 6.49 -15.50 -2.43
CA ARG A 52 5.86 -14.71 -1.36
C ARG A 52 6.16 -15.29 0.03
N TYR A 53 6.18 -16.63 0.17
CA TYR A 53 6.50 -17.29 1.45
C TYR A 53 7.91 -16.99 1.93
N HIS A 54 8.89 -17.13 1.04
CA HIS A 54 10.28 -16.83 1.39
C HIS A 54 10.49 -15.35 1.70
N ALA A 55 9.84 -14.45 0.94
CA ALA A 55 9.87 -13.01 1.23
C ALA A 55 9.31 -12.71 2.63
N HIS A 56 8.18 -13.34 2.99
CA HIS A 56 7.58 -13.20 4.31
C HIS A 56 8.50 -13.72 5.44
N LEU A 57 9.09 -14.90 5.29
CA LEU A 57 10.01 -15.46 6.28
C LEU A 57 11.27 -14.59 6.46
N LYS A 58 11.80 -14.05 5.36
CA LYS A 58 12.98 -13.17 5.41
C LYS A 58 12.67 -11.87 6.17
N ALA A 59 11.46 -11.34 6.01
CA ALA A 59 11.03 -10.14 6.70
C ALA A 59 10.69 -10.39 8.18
N SER A 60 10.05 -11.53 8.49
CA SER A 60 9.53 -11.85 9.83
C SER A 60 10.56 -11.91 10.95
N THR A 61 11.81 -12.22 10.62
CA THR A 61 12.92 -12.28 11.57
C THR A 61 13.26 -10.92 12.19
N LYS A 62 12.91 -9.82 11.52
CA LYS A 62 13.23 -8.45 11.94
C LYS A 62 12.13 -7.76 12.75
N PHE A 63 10.96 -8.38 12.88
CA PHE A 63 9.81 -7.75 13.54
C PHE A 63 9.79 -8.02 15.04
N SER A 64 9.60 -6.96 15.81
CA SER A 64 9.48 -6.93 17.27
C SER A 64 8.22 -6.17 17.69
N GLU A 65 7.89 -6.20 18.98
CA GLU A 65 6.77 -5.44 19.54
C GLU A 65 7.02 -3.93 19.53
N ASN A 66 8.28 -3.51 19.62
CA ASN A 66 8.69 -2.13 19.43
C ASN A 66 9.44 -2.06 18.11
N MET A 67 8.97 -1.24 17.18
CA MET A 67 9.60 -1.05 15.89
C MET A 67 9.90 0.43 15.68
N ALA A 68 11.04 0.72 15.08
CA ALA A 68 11.41 2.03 14.60
C ALA A 68 11.88 1.90 13.15
N GLY A 69 11.50 2.86 12.32
CA GLY A 69 11.87 2.84 10.91
C GLY A 69 11.55 4.13 10.18
N SER A 70 12.31 4.38 9.14
CA SER A 70 11.99 5.40 8.14
C SER A 70 11.00 4.77 7.19
N SER A 71 9.76 5.17 7.29
CA SER A 71 8.69 4.66 6.46
C SER A 71 8.53 5.49 5.19
N PRO A 72 8.14 4.88 4.06
CA PRO A 72 7.38 5.69 3.12
C PRO A 72 6.16 6.23 3.89
N PRO A 73 5.67 7.45 3.63
CA PRO A 73 4.54 8.06 4.34
C PRO A 73 3.24 7.30 4.08
N SER A 74 3.17 6.05 4.51
CA SER A 74 2.35 5.00 3.96
C SER A 74 1.39 4.51 5.03
N VAL A 75 0.13 4.46 4.64
CA VAL A 75 -1.00 4.20 5.53
C VAL A 75 -1.82 3.06 4.96
N PHE A 76 -2.50 2.35 5.85
CA PHE A 76 -3.42 1.29 5.49
C PHE A 76 -4.80 1.60 6.05
N VAL A 77 -5.82 1.41 5.21
CA VAL A 77 -7.23 1.42 5.61
C VAL A 77 -7.87 0.11 5.19
N GLY A 78 -8.36 -0.63 6.18
CA GLY A 78 -8.98 -1.94 5.99
C GLY A 78 -10.48 -1.84 5.68
N ARG A 79 -11.03 -2.92 5.13
CA ARG A 79 -12.48 -3.10 4.93
C ARG A 79 -13.13 -4.08 5.90
N ALA A 80 -12.32 -4.87 6.60
CA ALA A 80 -12.80 -5.91 7.50
C ALA A 80 -13.43 -5.27 8.75
N GLY A 81 -14.66 -5.66 9.08
CA GLY A 81 -15.37 -5.17 10.27
C GLY A 81 -16.25 -3.94 10.06
N TYR A 82 -16.43 -3.48 8.81
CA TYR A 82 -17.26 -2.30 8.50
C TYR A 82 -18.61 -2.29 9.24
N PRO A 83 -19.00 -1.18 9.90
CA PRO A 83 -18.39 0.16 9.84
C PRO A 83 -17.17 0.38 10.76
N LYS A 84 -16.77 -0.61 11.57
CA LYS A 84 -15.56 -0.52 12.42
C LYS A 84 -14.37 -1.13 11.69
N VAL A 85 -13.56 -0.29 11.09
CA VAL A 85 -12.42 -0.70 10.26
C VAL A 85 -11.09 -0.50 10.98
N TYR A 86 -10.06 -1.18 10.51
CA TYR A 86 -8.69 -0.95 11.00
C TYR A 86 -7.98 0.07 10.12
N ILE A 87 -7.33 1.04 10.75
CA ILE A 87 -6.43 1.98 10.11
C ILE A 87 -5.07 1.99 10.80
N GLY A 88 -4.04 2.48 10.12
CA GLY A 88 -2.77 2.80 10.77
C GLY A 88 -1.59 2.91 9.80
N PRO A 89 -0.41 3.27 10.33
CA PRO A 89 0.83 3.39 9.58
C PRO A 89 1.37 2.04 9.11
N MET A 90 2.23 2.08 8.09
CA MET A 90 2.97 0.90 7.59
C MET A 90 4.48 1.04 7.84
N VAL A 91 4.97 0.49 8.95
CA VAL A 91 6.35 0.72 9.45
C VAL A 91 7.33 -0.34 8.97
N PRO A 92 8.43 0.01 8.30
CA PRO A 92 9.50 -0.94 8.00
C PRO A 92 10.52 -1.07 9.13
N PRO A 93 11.21 -2.21 9.31
CA PRO A 93 12.28 -2.38 10.31
C PRO A 93 13.64 -1.86 9.79
N ILE A 94 13.66 -0.75 9.05
CA ILE A 94 14.87 -0.15 8.45
C ILE A 94 14.79 1.37 8.51
N MET A 95 15.96 2.02 8.60
CA MET A 95 16.11 3.48 8.51
C MET A 95 16.72 3.87 7.16
N GLY A 96 16.42 5.08 6.68
CA GLY A 96 16.94 5.64 5.44
C GLY A 96 15.87 5.88 4.38
N ASP A 97 16.28 5.97 3.11
CA ASP A 97 15.37 6.18 2.00
C ASP A 97 14.55 4.91 1.68
N THR A 98 13.27 4.97 2.02
CA THR A 98 12.28 3.89 1.84
C THR A 98 11.12 4.33 0.96
N GLU A 99 11.23 5.47 0.26
CA GLU A 99 10.15 5.98 -0.60
C GLU A 99 9.82 4.96 -1.71
N ILE A 100 10.83 4.24 -2.20
CA ILE A 100 10.68 3.14 -3.15
C ILE A 100 9.76 2.02 -2.66
N MET A 101 9.51 1.87 -1.35
CA MET A 101 8.75 0.73 -0.83
C MET A 101 7.23 0.83 -1.04
N ASP A 102 6.72 2.04 -1.29
CA ASP A 102 5.30 2.34 -1.49
C ASP A 102 5.05 3.33 -2.64
N MET A 103 5.93 3.32 -3.64
CA MET A 103 5.79 4.14 -4.86
C MET A 103 5.78 3.24 -6.10
N PRO A 104 4.62 2.69 -6.49
CA PRO A 104 4.48 1.81 -7.65
C PRO A 104 5.03 2.41 -8.95
N GLU A 105 4.96 3.73 -9.11
CA GLU A 105 5.52 4.46 -10.27
C GLU A 105 7.03 4.22 -10.43
N MET A 106 7.75 3.95 -9.35
CA MET A 106 9.19 3.67 -9.35
C MET A 106 9.54 2.18 -9.47
N TRP A 107 8.54 1.28 -9.50
CA TRP A 107 8.79 -0.17 -9.59
C TRP A 107 8.99 -0.67 -11.01
N VAL A 108 8.77 0.16 -12.02
CA VAL A 108 9.01 -0.20 -13.42
C VAL A 108 10.49 -0.57 -13.59
N GLY A 109 10.75 -1.78 -14.09
CA GLY A 109 12.10 -2.33 -14.24
C GLY A 109 12.70 -2.97 -12.98
N LYS A 110 11.98 -3.00 -11.85
CA LYS A 110 12.38 -3.75 -10.66
C LYS A 110 11.99 -5.22 -10.76
N SER A 111 12.73 -6.09 -10.07
CA SER A 111 12.39 -7.51 -10.03
C SER A 111 11.17 -7.75 -9.13
N ILE A 112 10.47 -8.86 -9.37
CA ILE A 112 9.35 -9.29 -8.51
C ILE A 112 9.84 -9.53 -7.08
N ASP A 113 11.08 -10.02 -6.89
CA ASP A 113 11.65 -10.24 -5.56
C ASP A 113 11.87 -8.92 -4.80
N ASP A 114 12.29 -7.87 -5.50
CA ASP A 114 12.45 -6.54 -4.92
C ASP A 114 11.10 -5.98 -4.47
N ILE A 115 10.10 -6.04 -5.34
CA ILE A 115 8.73 -5.58 -5.03
C ILE A 115 8.15 -6.37 -3.85
N LEU A 116 8.34 -7.68 -3.81
CA LEU A 116 7.94 -8.50 -2.68
C LEU A 116 8.71 -8.11 -1.41
N GLY A 117 10.02 -7.85 -1.51
CA GLY A 117 10.83 -7.37 -0.40
C GLY A 117 10.32 -6.03 0.15
N TYR A 118 9.99 -5.09 -0.73
CA TYR A 118 9.41 -3.80 -0.38
C TYR A 118 8.12 -3.98 0.42
N ARG A 119 7.15 -4.72 -0.13
CA ARG A 119 5.82 -4.87 0.47
C ARG A 119 5.79 -5.74 1.72
N MET A 120 6.61 -6.79 1.78
CA MET A 120 6.65 -7.69 2.93
C MET A 120 7.34 -7.08 4.16
N ASN A 121 8.22 -6.10 3.96
CA ASN A 121 8.88 -5.38 5.05
C ASN A 121 8.00 -4.30 5.68
N LEU A 122 6.93 -3.86 5.02
CA LEU A 122 6.00 -2.86 5.56
C LEU A 122 5.03 -3.52 6.55
N VAL A 123 5.25 -3.28 7.85
CA VAL A 123 4.42 -3.81 8.93
C VAL A 123 3.24 -2.90 9.18
N ARG A 124 2.02 -3.44 9.06
CA ARG A 124 0.79 -2.68 9.27
C ARG A 124 0.43 -2.58 10.75
N GLY A 125 0.33 -1.36 11.24
CA GLY A 125 -0.32 -1.08 12.49
C GLY A 125 -1.84 -1.10 12.37
N MET A 126 -2.51 -1.77 13.31
CA MET A 126 -3.96 -1.88 13.33
C MET A 126 -4.55 -1.12 14.52
N HIS A 127 -5.29 -0.07 14.23
CA HIS A 127 -6.12 0.66 15.17
C HIS A 127 -7.58 0.67 14.70
N ALA A 128 -8.52 0.30 15.56
CA ALA A 128 -9.92 0.17 15.18
C ALA A 128 -10.65 1.50 15.29
N VAL A 129 -11.26 1.95 14.20
CA VAL A 129 -11.99 3.23 14.10
C VAL A 129 -13.36 2.99 13.49
N ASN A 130 -14.37 3.72 13.98
CA ASN A 130 -15.68 3.75 13.35
C ASN A 130 -15.69 4.82 12.25
N VAL A 131 -16.00 4.42 11.01
CA VAL A 131 -16.05 5.35 9.85
C VAL A 131 -17.06 6.49 10.03
N HIS A 132 -18.04 6.35 10.92
CA HIS A 132 -19.01 7.39 11.22
C HIS A 132 -18.55 8.36 12.32
N ASN A 133 -17.40 8.12 12.95
CA ASN A 133 -16.89 8.93 14.05
C ASN A 133 -15.36 9.09 13.94
N VAL A 134 -14.89 9.55 12.78
CA VAL A 134 -13.45 9.72 12.50
C VAL A 134 -12.91 10.97 13.21
N GLU A 135 -13.69 12.04 13.31
CA GLU A 135 -13.29 13.30 13.97
C GLU A 135 -12.96 13.13 15.45
N ASN A 136 -13.56 12.15 16.12
CA ASN A 136 -13.23 11.80 17.52
C ASN A 136 -12.37 10.54 17.61
N GLY A 137 -11.67 10.18 16.52
CA GLY A 137 -10.81 9.00 16.42
C GLY A 137 -9.55 9.09 17.30
N GLY A 138 -9.23 10.29 17.77
CA GLY A 138 -8.07 10.54 18.63
C GLY A 138 -6.75 10.56 17.88
N ARG A 139 -5.66 10.72 18.65
CA ARG A 139 -4.31 11.01 18.14
C ARG A 139 -3.84 10.10 17.00
N ILE A 140 -4.10 8.80 17.11
CA ILE A 140 -3.66 7.82 16.10
C ILE A 140 -4.30 8.11 14.74
N VAL A 141 -5.55 8.56 14.71
CA VAL A 141 -6.26 8.89 13.47
C VAL A 141 -5.70 10.17 12.86
N ASP A 142 -5.45 11.18 13.68
CA ASP A 142 -4.90 12.47 13.24
C ASP A 142 -3.48 12.31 12.68
N GLU A 143 -2.61 11.58 13.37
CA GLU A 143 -1.26 11.27 12.91
C GLU A 143 -1.29 10.41 11.63
N THR A 144 -2.24 9.48 11.51
CA THR A 144 -2.39 8.68 10.28
C THR A 144 -2.80 9.56 9.10
N ARG A 145 -3.68 10.54 9.33
CA ARG A 145 -4.09 11.51 8.32
C ARG A 145 -2.93 12.41 7.90
N GLU A 146 -2.16 12.92 8.85
CA GLU A 146 -0.97 13.73 8.59
C GLU A 146 0.05 12.93 7.76
N LEU A 147 0.31 11.68 8.16
CA LEU A 147 1.19 10.76 7.44
C LEU A 147 0.72 10.53 5.99
N ALA A 148 -0.59 10.42 5.75
CA ALA A 148 -1.14 10.20 4.42
C ALA A 148 -0.86 11.37 3.43
N MET A 149 -0.73 12.59 3.96
CA MET A 149 -0.38 13.81 3.20
C MET A 149 1.13 14.01 3.04
N GLY A 150 1.94 13.14 3.66
CA GLY A 150 3.40 13.21 3.62
C GLY A 150 4.02 12.81 2.27
N TYR A 151 5.27 13.22 2.07
CA TYR A 151 6.12 12.77 0.95
C TYR A 151 7.54 12.39 1.42
N GLY A 152 8.28 11.65 0.58
CA GLY A 152 9.62 11.19 0.91
C GLY A 152 9.60 10.05 1.93
N THR A 153 10.27 10.24 3.06
CA THR A 153 10.33 9.29 4.18
C THR A 153 9.96 9.97 5.48
N ALA A 154 9.27 9.24 6.34
CA ALA A 154 8.88 9.67 7.68
C ALA A 154 9.50 8.74 8.72
N ASP A 155 10.29 9.28 9.63
CA ASP A 155 10.82 8.49 10.75
C ASP A 155 9.72 8.29 11.78
N MET A 156 9.44 7.03 12.11
CA MET A 156 8.40 6.71 13.07
C MET A 156 8.75 5.55 13.99
N GLU A 157 8.13 5.58 15.15
CA GLU A 157 8.21 4.55 16.17
C GLU A 157 6.80 3.99 16.39
N ALA A 158 6.69 2.67 16.47
CA ALA A 158 5.42 1.99 16.69
C ALA A 158 5.58 0.90 17.75
N VAL A 159 4.63 0.90 18.69
CA VAL A 159 4.55 -0.07 19.77
C VAL A 159 3.30 -0.91 19.57
N PHE A 160 3.47 -2.23 19.52
CA PHE A 160 2.41 -3.20 19.26
C PHE A 160 1.99 -3.95 20.53
N TYR A 161 0.74 -4.41 20.57
CA TYR A 161 0.26 -5.29 21.65
C TYR A 161 0.89 -6.68 21.63
N ARG A 162 1.37 -7.11 20.47
CA ARG A 162 1.99 -8.41 20.24
C ARG A 162 2.90 -8.30 19.03
N ARG A 163 3.87 -9.22 18.92
CA ARG A 163 4.75 -9.28 17.76
C ARG A 163 3.94 -9.31 16.45
N PRO A 164 4.23 -8.43 15.48
CA PRO A 164 3.61 -8.45 14.17
C PRO A 164 3.69 -9.83 13.53
N SER A 165 2.54 -10.33 13.11
CA SER A 165 2.40 -11.63 12.47
C SER A 165 1.37 -11.52 11.36
N GLY A 166 1.48 -12.35 10.35
CA GLY A 166 0.58 -12.30 9.21
C GLY A 166 0.44 -13.67 8.60
N ARG A 167 -0.79 -14.03 8.25
CA ARG A 167 -1.00 -15.10 7.30
C ARG A 167 -0.83 -14.52 5.91
N MET A 168 0.02 -15.16 5.13
CA MET A 168 0.13 -14.82 3.73
C MET A 168 -1.18 -15.17 3.02
N THR A 169 -1.75 -14.18 2.36
CA THR A 169 -2.95 -14.35 1.53
C THR A 169 -2.50 -14.62 0.10
N PHE A 170 -3.03 -15.72 -0.45
CA PHE A 170 -2.74 -16.15 -1.81
C PHE A 170 -3.94 -15.78 -2.67
N ASP A 171 -4.02 -14.50 -3.01
CA ASP A 171 -4.91 -14.05 -4.06
C ASP A 171 -4.09 -13.41 -5.18
N ASP A 172 -4.51 -13.67 -6.41
CA ASP A 172 -3.87 -13.15 -7.61
C ASP A 172 -4.30 -11.70 -7.88
N ASN A 173 -5.41 -11.25 -7.27
CA ASN A 173 -5.95 -9.89 -7.43
C ASN A 173 -5.55 -8.93 -6.30
N THR A 174 -5.03 -9.44 -5.17
CA THR A 174 -4.56 -8.60 -4.08
C THR A 174 -3.06 -8.35 -4.14
N GLN A 175 -2.67 -7.11 -3.88
CA GLN A 175 -1.26 -6.79 -3.67
C GLN A 175 -0.71 -7.56 -2.46
N PRO A 176 0.54 -8.05 -2.54
CA PRO A 176 1.21 -8.58 -1.37
C PRO A 176 1.32 -7.48 -0.31
N PHE A 177 1.07 -7.84 0.95
CA PHE A 177 1.22 -6.95 2.09
C PHE A 177 1.96 -7.64 3.23
N GLY A 178 2.71 -6.86 4.00
CA GLY A 178 3.43 -7.33 5.17
C GLY A 178 2.52 -7.73 6.33
N PRO A 179 3.12 -8.27 7.40
CA PRO A 179 2.37 -8.67 8.59
C PRO A 179 1.72 -7.48 9.28
N SER A 180 0.87 -7.79 10.26
CA SER A 180 0.12 -6.78 10.98
C SER A 180 0.04 -7.10 12.47
N ALA A 181 -0.07 -6.08 13.30
CA ALA A 181 -0.42 -6.24 14.70
C ALA A 181 -1.25 -5.05 15.22
N PRO A 182 -2.07 -5.27 16.26
CA PRO A 182 -2.73 -4.19 16.98
C PRO A 182 -1.74 -3.20 17.56
N LEU A 183 -1.95 -1.91 17.31
CA LEU A 183 -1.12 -0.81 17.83
C LEU A 183 -1.52 -0.44 19.26
N LYS A 184 -0.52 -0.28 20.12
CA LYS A 184 -0.64 0.42 21.41
C LYS A 184 -0.48 1.93 21.21
N SER A 185 0.57 2.32 20.49
CA SER A 185 0.87 3.70 20.14
C SER A 185 1.77 3.72 18.89
N PHE A 186 1.78 4.84 18.21
CA PHE A 186 2.85 5.19 17.29
C PHE A 186 3.12 6.68 17.39
N ASP A 187 4.30 7.08 16.95
CA ASP A 187 4.79 8.46 17.00
C ASP A 187 5.57 8.75 15.73
N ILE A 188 5.34 9.93 15.16
CA ILE A 188 6.05 10.41 13.96
C ILE A 188 7.11 11.42 14.41
N ASN A 189 8.38 11.04 14.27
CA ASN A 189 9.52 11.86 14.66
C ASN A 189 9.89 12.88 13.58
N SER A 190 9.75 12.51 12.31
CA SER A 190 10.03 13.39 11.17
C SER A 190 9.01 13.14 10.06
N LEU A 191 8.47 14.22 9.50
CA LEU A 191 7.51 14.17 8.39
C LEU A 191 7.64 15.41 7.53
N LYS A 192 7.59 15.22 6.22
CA LYS A 192 7.47 16.32 5.25
C LYS A 192 6.09 16.26 4.63
N ILE A 193 5.28 17.29 4.86
CA ILE A 193 3.92 17.38 4.32
C ILE A 193 3.96 18.08 2.96
N ASP A 194 3.22 17.55 1.98
CA ASP A 194 3.03 18.26 0.72
C ASP A 194 1.98 19.38 0.91
N HIS A 195 2.45 20.63 1.03
CA HIS A 195 1.60 21.79 1.24
C HIS A 195 0.48 21.95 0.20
N ARG A 196 0.62 21.38 -1.00
CA ARG A 196 -0.42 21.42 -2.02
C ARG A 196 -1.57 20.50 -1.65
N ILE A 197 -1.26 19.31 -1.12
CA ILE A 197 -2.25 18.34 -0.64
C ILE A 197 -2.90 18.88 0.63
N ASP A 198 -2.11 19.37 1.59
CA ASP A 198 -2.59 19.94 2.84
C ASP A 198 -3.54 21.13 2.62
N LYS A 199 -3.18 22.02 1.68
CA LYS A 199 -4.06 23.12 1.26
C LYS A 199 -5.36 22.62 0.63
N ALA A 200 -5.28 21.62 -0.25
CA ALA A 200 -6.47 21.05 -0.89
C ALA A 200 -7.37 20.30 0.10
N TYR A 201 -6.79 19.67 1.12
CA TYR A 201 -7.51 19.02 2.21
C TYR A 201 -8.23 20.04 3.11
N SER A 202 -7.56 21.15 3.42
CA SER A 202 -8.10 22.21 4.28
C SER A 202 -9.15 23.10 3.61
N ASP A 203 -9.24 23.07 2.28
CA ASP A 203 -10.18 23.87 1.50
C ASP A 203 -11.55 23.17 1.42
N THR A 204 -12.55 23.72 2.13
CA THR A 204 -13.90 23.17 2.19
C THR A 204 -14.74 23.43 0.95
N ASP A 205 -14.33 24.38 0.11
CA ASP A 205 -15.07 24.78 -1.10
C ASP A 205 -14.51 24.07 -2.36
N LEU A 206 -13.28 23.57 -2.30
CA LEU A 206 -12.64 22.85 -3.40
C LEU A 206 -13.23 21.44 -3.56
N ARG A 207 -13.73 21.16 -4.75
CA ARG A 207 -14.27 19.82 -5.07
C ARG A 207 -13.13 18.81 -5.20
N ALA A 208 -13.30 17.64 -4.58
CA ALA A 208 -12.32 16.54 -4.63
C ALA A 208 -11.86 16.18 -6.06
N ALA A 209 -12.79 16.16 -7.03
CA ALA A 209 -12.45 15.88 -8.43
C ALA A 209 -11.51 16.94 -9.03
N GLU A 210 -11.73 18.21 -8.71
CA GLU A 210 -10.89 19.33 -9.18
C GLU A 210 -9.53 19.31 -8.48
N ALA A 211 -9.51 19.02 -7.18
CA ALA A 211 -8.28 18.82 -6.40
C ALA A 211 -7.40 17.72 -7.01
N VAL A 212 -7.96 16.54 -7.31
CA VAL A 212 -7.23 15.42 -7.91
C VAL A 212 -6.62 15.81 -9.25
N ILE A 213 -7.42 16.40 -10.16
CA ILE A 213 -6.95 16.80 -11.49
C ILE A 213 -5.85 17.88 -11.37
N GLY A 214 -6.05 18.88 -10.51
CA GLY A 214 -5.10 19.96 -10.30
C GLY A 214 -3.78 19.48 -9.69
N LEU A 215 -3.83 18.66 -8.65
CA LEU A 215 -2.63 18.12 -7.99
C LEU A 215 -1.86 17.19 -8.94
N TYR A 216 -2.55 16.33 -9.68
CA TYR A 216 -1.93 15.47 -10.68
C TYR A 216 -1.27 16.28 -11.80
N GLY A 217 -1.97 17.29 -12.34
CA GLY A 217 -1.43 18.21 -13.35
C GLY A 217 -0.21 19.00 -12.89
N ASN A 218 -0.09 19.24 -11.57
CA ASN A 218 1.05 19.89 -10.93
C ASN A 218 2.18 18.90 -10.55
N GLY A 219 2.14 17.66 -11.03
CA GLY A 219 3.22 16.67 -10.87
C GLY A 219 3.17 15.86 -9.58
N THR A 220 2.06 15.87 -8.83
CA THR A 220 1.88 14.93 -7.71
C THR A 220 1.63 13.52 -8.24
N MET A 221 2.43 12.55 -7.79
CA MET A 221 2.30 11.14 -8.17
C MET A 221 0.92 10.58 -7.80
N LEU A 222 0.42 9.64 -8.62
CA LEU A 222 -0.93 9.08 -8.45
C LEU A 222 -1.05 8.30 -7.14
N SER A 223 -0.04 7.52 -6.77
CA SER A 223 0.00 6.75 -5.52
C SER A 223 -0.11 7.64 -4.29
N ARG A 224 0.54 8.82 -4.31
CA ARG A 224 0.42 9.82 -3.24
C ARG A 224 -1.01 10.36 -3.16
N LEU A 225 -1.64 10.70 -4.29
CA LEU A 225 -3.04 11.14 -4.31
C LEU A 225 -3.97 10.06 -3.77
N GLN A 226 -3.87 8.84 -4.30
CA GLN A 226 -4.69 7.70 -3.85
C GLN A 226 -4.59 7.49 -2.34
N ARG A 227 -3.38 7.61 -1.80
CA ARG A 227 -3.13 7.51 -0.37
C ARG A 227 -3.77 8.65 0.42
N SER A 228 -3.59 9.91 0.01
CA SER A 228 -4.15 11.07 0.72
C SER A 228 -5.68 11.07 0.74
N PHE A 229 -6.33 10.48 -0.28
CA PHE A 229 -7.80 10.32 -0.31
C PHE A 229 -8.31 9.06 0.40
N SER A 230 -7.41 8.22 0.93
CA SER A 230 -7.81 6.96 1.57
C SER A 230 -8.15 7.10 3.07
N VAL A 231 -7.77 8.22 3.69
CA VAL A 231 -7.88 8.49 5.14
C VAL A 231 -8.82 9.64 5.41
#